data_AF-A0A8T9Q6E6-F1
#
_entry.id   AF-A0A8T9Q6E6-F1
#
_cell.length_a   1.000
_cell.length_b   1.000
_cell.length_c   1.000
_cell.angle_alpha   90.00
_cell.angle_beta   90.00
_cell.angle_gamma   90.00
#
_symmetry.space_group_name_H-M   'P 1'
#
loop_
_entity.id
_entity.type
_entity.pdbx_description
1 polymer ?
#
loop_
_entity_poly.entity_id
_entity_poly.type
_entity_poly.pdbx_seq_one_letter_code
_entity_poly.pdbx_strand_id
1 'polypeptide(L)'
;MPKLTEQQALTIAKEILQRHALAYNIREGLTAEFTDSPATSPSVPCWCISYVSQPGEFDQHDYFLFLADATGEMLHILGPHGKLRL
;
A
#
# COMPACT_ATOMS: atom_id res chain seq x y z
N MET A 1 -10.31 -15.74 1.38
CA MET A 1 -10.96 -14.55 1.98
C MET A 1 -9.91 -13.82 2.79
N PRO A 2 -9.77 -12.50 2.64
CA PRO A 2 -8.77 -11.73 3.37
C PRO A 2 -9.02 -11.78 4.88
N LYS A 3 -7.95 -11.78 5.67
CA LYS A 3 -7.99 -11.74 7.14
C LYS A 3 -8.24 -10.32 7.66
N LEU A 4 -7.67 -9.32 6.99
CA LEU A 4 -7.99 -7.92 7.25
C LEU A 4 -9.22 -7.52 6.44
N THR A 5 -9.97 -6.54 6.96
CA THR A 5 -10.92 -5.79 6.13
C THR A 5 -10.20 -4.65 5.41
N GLU A 6 -10.80 -4.15 4.33
CA GLU A 6 -10.30 -2.97 3.61
C GLU A 6 -10.08 -1.78 4.56
N GLN A 7 -11.04 -1.53 5.45
CA GLN A 7 -10.94 -0.46 6.44
C GLN A 7 -9.77 -0.67 7.43
N GLN A 8 -9.49 -1.91 7.83
CA GLN A 8 -8.34 -2.22 8.69
C GLN A 8 -7.02 -2.00 7.94
N ALA A 9 -6.93 -2.46 6.69
CA ALA A 9 -5.75 -2.25 5.85
C ALA A 9 -5.47 -0.75 5.63
N LEU A 10 -6.50 0.04 5.34
CA LEU A 10 -6.40 1.51 5.22
C LEU A 10 -5.97 2.18 6.53
N THR A 11 -6.46 1.70 7.67
CA THR A 11 -6.08 2.26 8.99
C THR A 11 -4.61 2.00 9.27
N ILE A 12 -4.14 0.76 9.08
CA ILE A 12 -2.74 0.38 9.22
C ILE A 12 -1.85 1.18 8.26
N ALA A 13 -2.28 1.33 7.01
CA ALA A 13 -1.56 2.11 6.02
C ALA A 13 -1.38 3.57 6.46
N LYS A 14 -2.43 4.22 6.96
CA LYS A 14 -2.34 5.60 7.47
C LYS A 14 -1.30 5.76 8.58
N GLU A 15 -1.24 4.80 9.51
CA GLU A 15 -0.23 4.81 10.57
C GLU A 15 1.19 4.67 10.02
N ILE A 16 1.40 3.77 9.06
CA ILE A 16 2.70 3.56 8.41
C ILE A 16 3.13 4.83 7.66
N LEU A 17 2.23 5.41 6.86
CA LEU A 17 2.50 6.64 6.11
C LEU A 17 2.89 7.79 7.04
N GLN A 18 2.19 7.93 8.16
CA GLN A 18 2.53 8.92 9.19
C GLN A 18 3.93 8.66 9.80
N ARG A 19 4.27 7.40 10.11
CA ARG A 19 5.59 7.03 10.65
C ARG A 19 6.73 7.32 9.67
N HIS A 20 6.48 7.22 8.37
CA HIS A 20 7.46 7.48 7.32
C HIS A 20 7.39 8.89 6.72
N ALA A 21 6.57 9.79 7.28
CA ALA A 21 6.34 11.15 6.77
C ALA A 21 5.94 11.18 5.28
N LEU A 22 5.21 10.16 4.83
CA LEU A 22 4.67 10.08 3.47
C LEU A 22 3.31 10.80 3.44
N ALA A 23 3.20 11.81 2.58
CA ALA A 23 2.00 12.60 2.42
C ALA A 23 1.10 12.04 1.31
N TYR A 24 -0.21 12.23 1.48
CA TYR A 24 -1.22 12.00 0.45
C TYR A 24 -2.33 13.04 0.60
N ASN A 25 -3.08 13.29 -0.47
CA ASN A 25 -4.22 14.19 -0.41
C ASN A 25 -5.40 13.53 0.33
N ILE A 26 -5.75 14.06 1.51
CA ILE A 26 -6.82 13.52 2.36
C ILE A 26 -8.19 13.56 1.66
N ARG A 27 -8.40 14.49 0.69
CA ARG A 27 -9.65 14.59 -0.05
C ARG A 27 -9.81 13.50 -1.11
N GLU A 28 -8.71 13.13 -1.75
CA GLU A 28 -8.68 12.04 -2.73
C GLU A 28 -8.66 10.68 -2.03
N GLY A 29 -8.02 10.62 -0.86
CA GLY A 29 -7.97 9.43 -0.03
C GLY A 29 -6.94 8.41 -0.50
N LEU A 30 -7.05 7.21 0.07
CA LEU A 30 -6.23 6.05 -0.28
C LEU A 30 -7.17 4.97 -0.81
N THR A 31 -6.73 4.23 -1.82
CA THR A 31 -7.43 3.04 -2.31
C THR A 31 -6.75 1.80 -1.77
N ALA A 32 -7.51 0.72 -1.55
CA ALA A 32 -6.98 -0.54 -1.06
C ALA A 32 -7.52 -1.70 -1.89
N GLU A 33 -6.62 -2.54 -2.40
CA GLU A 33 -6.96 -3.72 -3.18
C GLU A 33 -6.29 -4.95 -2.58
N PHE A 34 -7.09 -6.00 -2.35
CA PHE A 34 -6.57 -7.27 -1.85
C PHE A 34 -6.11 -8.16 -3.01
N THR A 35 -4.90 -8.71 -2.88
CA THR A 35 -4.33 -9.66 -3.83
C THR A 35 -3.98 -10.97 -3.13
N ASP A 36 -4.68 -12.03 -3.52
CA ASP A 36 -4.39 -13.43 -3.15
C ASP A 36 -3.44 -14.11 -4.16
N SER A 37 -2.94 -13.35 -5.15
CA SER A 37 -2.41 -13.90 -6.40
C SER A 37 -0.93 -14.32 -6.33
N PRO A 38 -0.58 -15.52 -6.82
CA PRO A 38 0.76 -16.09 -6.85
C PRO A 38 1.52 -15.65 -8.12
N ALA A 39 2.06 -14.44 -8.17
CA ALA A 39 2.84 -14.02 -9.35
C ALA A 39 4.34 -14.37 -9.27
N THR A 40 4.92 -14.45 -8.06
CA THR A 40 6.30 -14.93 -7.84
C THR A 40 6.45 -15.45 -6.40
N SER A 41 7.20 -16.54 -6.23
CA SER A 41 7.42 -17.18 -4.93
C SER A 41 8.51 -16.46 -4.11
N PRO A 42 8.36 -16.32 -2.78
CA PRO A 42 7.21 -16.70 -1.96
C PRO A 42 6.10 -15.65 -2.01
N SER A 43 4.90 -16.07 -2.41
CA SER A 43 3.70 -15.24 -2.53
C SER A 43 2.96 -15.19 -1.19
N VAL A 44 3.04 -14.05 -0.50
CA VAL A 44 2.27 -13.78 0.71
C VAL A 44 1.01 -13.01 0.30
N PRO A 45 -0.22 -13.46 0.67
CA PRO A 45 -1.43 -12.69 0.46
C PRO A 45 -1.29 -11.29 1.05
N CYS A 46 -1.64 -10.26 0.28
CA CYS A 46 -1.34 -8.89 0.65
C CYS A 46 -2.42 -7.90 0.24
N TRP A 47 -2.42 -6.77 0.93
CA TRP A 47 -3.17 -5.57 0.57
C TRP A 47 -2.23 -4.60 -0.12
N CYS A 48 -2.62 -4.13 -1.29
CA CYS A 48 -1.99 -3.01 -1.98
C CYS A 48 -2.77 -1.74 -1.65
N ILE A 49 -2.14 -0.80 -0.98
CA ILE A 49 -2.69 0.52 -0.69
C ILE A 49 -2.00 1.51 -1.61
N SER A 50 -2.77 2.26 -2.38
CA SER A 50 -2.20 3.20 -3.34
C SER A 50 -2.70 4.61 -3.14
N TYR A 51 -1.80 5.55 -3.40
CA TYR A 51 -2.12 6.93 -3.68
C TYR A 51 -1.62 7.23 -5.10
N VAL A 52 -2.54 7.58 -5.98
CA VAL A 52 -2.27 7.99 -7.36
C VAL A 52 -3.00 9.30 -7.57
N SER A 53 -2.24 10.38 -7.61
CA SER A 53 -2.74 11.76 -7.74
C SER A 53 -3.47 11.99 -9.06
N GLN A 54 -3.00 11.36 -10.15
CA GLN A 54 -3.62 11.44 -11.46
C GLN A 54 -3.62 10.08 -12.16
N PRO A 55 -4.79 9.48 -12.45
CA PRO A 55 -4.87 8.21 -13.16
C PRO A 55 -4.15 8.27 -14.52
N GLY A 56 -3.25 7.31 -14.76
CA GLY A 56 -2.48 7.20 -16.01
C GLY A 56 -1.16 7.96 -16.02
N GLU A 57 -0.89 8.78 -15.00
CA GLU A 57 0.41 9.38 -14.74
C GLU A 57 0.98 8.83 -13.43
N PHE A 58 2.31 8.80 -13.29
CA PHE A 58 2.96 8.38 -12.06
C PHE A 58 3.90 9.50 -11.60
N ASP A 59 3.41 10.33 -10.70
CA ASP A 59 4.09 11.53 -10.20
C ASP A 59 4.90 11.23 -8.93
N GLN A 60 5.82 12.13 -8.56
CA GLN A 60 6.77 12.04 -7.44
C GLN A 60 6.13 11.69 -6.08
N HIS A 61 4.83 11.95 -5.92
CA HIS A 61 4.07 11.72 -4.69
C HIS A 61 3.25 10.43 -4.71
N ASP A 62 3.17 9.75 -5.84
CA ASP A 62 2.41 8.52 -5.98
C ASP A 62 3.17 7.34 -5.36
N TYR A 63 2.43 6.39 -4.79
CA TYR A 63 3.05 5.19 -4.24
C TYR A 63 2.08 4.01 -4.11
N PHE A 64 2.68 2.83 -3.95
CA PHE A 64 2.03 1.59 -3.59
C PHE A 64 2.66 1.03 -2.31
N LEU A 65 1.86 0.88 -1.26
CA LEU A 65 2.21 0.26 0.00
C LEU A 65 1.62 -1.15 0.05
N PHE A 66 2.46 -2.15 0.28
CA PHE A 66 2.04 -3.54 0.40
C PHE A 66 2.04 -3.96 1.86
N LEU A 67 0.91 -4.48 2.35
CA LEU A 67 0.76 -5.02 3.70
C LEU A 67 0.49 -6.52 3.64
N ALA A 68 1.14 -7.31 4.50
CA ALA A 68 0.81 -8.71 4.67
C ALA A 68 -0.60 -8.85 5.25
N ASP A 69 -1.49 -9.61 4.59
CA ASP A 69 -2.85 -9.80 5.08
C ASP A 69 -2.89 -10.54 6.43
N ALA A 70 -1.92 -11.42 6.67
CA ALA A 70 -1.88 -12.22 7.90
C ALA A 70 -1.50 -11.42 9.16
N THR A 71 -0.65 -10.40 9.03
CA THR A 71 -0.05 -9.70 10.18
C THR A 71 -0.32 -8.19 10.17
N GLY A 72 -0.71 -7.62 9.04
CA GLY A 72 -0.74 -6.17 8.84
C GLY A 72 0.66 -5.55 8.71
N GLU A 73 1.73 -6.36 8.67
CA GLU A 73 3.08 -5.84 8.54
C GLU A 73 3.32 -5.25 7.15
N MET A 74 4.03 -4.13 7.12
CA MET A 74 4.51 -3.56 5.87
C MET A 74 5.50 -4.50 5.20
N LEU A 75 5.20 -4.90 3.97
CA LEU A 75 6.11 -5.67 3.13
C LEU A 75 7.08 -4.77 2.39
N HIS A 76 6.57 -3.68 1.78
CA HIS A 76 7.38 -2.66 1.10
C HIS A 76 6.52 -1.49 0.62
N ILE A 77 7.17 -0.37 0.31
CA ILE A 77 6.59 0.79 -0.39
C ILE A 77 7.32 0.97 -1.72
N LEU A 78 6.57 1.11 -2.81
CA LEU A 78 7.07 1.47 -4.14
C LEU A 78 6.65 2.90 -4.45
N GLY A 79 7.61 3.72 -4.85
CA GLY A 79 7.35 5.05 -5.39
C GLY A 79 8.19 5.34 -6.64
N PRO A 80 8.08 6.53 -7.22
CA PRO A 80 8.78 6.99 -8.43
C PRO A 80 10.30 6.89 -8.34
N HIS A 81 10.84 7.02 -7.12
CA HIS A 81 12.28 6.90 -6.85
C HIS A 81 12.75 5.45 -6.61
N GLY A 82 11.89 4.46 -6.82
CA GLY A 82 12.18 3.05 -6.67
C GLY A 82 11.60 2.41 -5.41
N LYS A 83 12.11 1.22 -5.07
CA LYS A 83 11.65 0.45 -3.91
C LYS A 83 12.35 0.94 -2.64
N LEU A 84 11.60 1.52 -1.72
CA LEU A 84 12.05 1.68 -0.33
C LEU A 84 11.99 0.29 0.33
N ARG A 85 13.14 -0.39 0.37
CA ARG A 85 13.38 -1.48 1.32
C ARG A 85 13.82 -0.83 2.62
N LEU A 86 12.96 -0.91 3.62
CA LEU A 86 13.29 -0.58 5.00
C LEU A 86 13.57 -1.88 5.73
#